data_AF-A0A5N6C2K4-F1
#
_entry.id   AF-A0A5N6C2K4-F1
#
_cell.length_a   1.000
_cell.length_b   1.000
_cell.length_c   1.000
_cell.angle_alpha   90.00
_cell.angle_beta   90.00
_cell.angle_gamma   90.00
#
_symmetry.space_group_name_H-M   'P 1'
#
loop_
_entity.id
_entity.type
_entity.pdbx_description
1 polymer ?
#
loop_
_entity_poly.entity_id
_entity_poly.type
_entity_poly.pdbx_seq_one_letter_code
_entity_poly.pdbx_strand_id
1 'polypeptide(L)'
;MTATATRPRVGARPAPVLPGYRFELVKLLSQWRIRLLLLACWIAPAAFVAAVSLQSSLPADTVFGRWMNATGWAGALVVLDFSCSWALPLLTALVAGDVFAAEDRLGTWRHLLVAVRSPRRIFVAKALASLTVLLLLVAGLAASGVAGGLVAVGNRPLAGLDGHLLAPADAAAAVLLAWVCVLAPTLAFAAVGLLGSVALGRSPMGLLMPALLALVLQLAQLLPLPVAVRTALPSSAFLAWRGLFTSPAQAGPLLIGLAVSLLWAVTATALAYRLFLRRDFTDLTYDGSGRRVAVAGALPLAALVVLTVGVIAVATPATGSGIEKGKLQDSLATAYAHLYRLQTQQLHRPAVTEAQLGATASCDKGDSRVADEGPGNDWRCVVSWRLPGATAVGSAIYQLDVTADGRYVADGDGPKEVNGYFQVRTPTGDAPNPLWQFDGNVDLLASTPKE
;
A
#
# COMPACT_ATOMS: atom_id res chain seq x y z
N MET A 1 -73.99 -3.16 -25.00
CA MET A 1 -72.52 -3.18 -25.16
C MET A 1 -71.90 -2.42 -24.01
N THR A 2 -71.40 -3.13 -23.00
CA THR A 2 -70.68 -2.54 -21.86
C THR A 2 -69.21 -2.37 -22.26
N ALA A 3 -68.75 -1.13 -22.39
CA ALA A 3 -67.36 -0.82 -22.68
C ALA A 3 -66.51 -1.10 -21.42
N THR A 4 -65.67 -2.12 -21.48
CA THR A 4 -64.69 -2.43 -20.43
C THR A 4 -63.62 -1.33 -20.43
N ALA A 5 -63.73 -0.38 -19.50
CA ALA A 5 -62.70 0.64 -19.30
C ALA A 5 -61.38 -0.04 -18.91
N THR A 6 -60.43 -0.06 -19.83
CA THR A 6 -59.08 -0.56 -19.59
C THR A 6 -58.39 0.43 -18.66
N ARG A 7 -58.27 0.09 -17.37
CA ARG A 7 -57.50 0.90 -16.41
C ARG A 7 -56.07 1.06 -16.97
N PRO A 8 -55.49 2.28 -16.97
CA PRO A 8 -54.11 2.46 -17.37
C PRO A 8 -53.24 1.58 -16.47
N ARG A 9 -52.44 0.69 -17.07
CA ARG A 9 -51.43 -0.08 -16.35
C ARG A 9 -50.51 0.91 -15.66
N VAL A 10 -50.69 1.13 -14.36
CA VAL A 10 -49.74 1.89 -13.54
C VAL A 10 -48.44 1.11 -13.60
N GLY A 11 -47.52 1.56 -14.46
CA GLY A 11 -46.19 0.98 -14.59
C GLY A 11 -45.57 0.93 -13.20
N ALA A 12 -45.30 -0.27 -12.71
CA ALA A 12 -44.89 -0.46 -11.34
C ALA A 12 -43.49 0.16 -11.17
N ARG A 13 -43.39 1.21 -10.34
CA ARG A 13 -42.15 1.99 -10.17
C ARG A 13 -41.04 1.08 -9.63
N PRO A 14 -39.78 1.24 -10.10
CA PRO A 14 -38.67 0.48 -9.54
C PRO A 14 -38.46 0.82 -8.05
N ALA A 15 -38.02 -0.16 -7.27
CA ALA A 15 -37.79 0.02 -5.84
C ALA A 15 -36.67 1.04 -5.58
N PRO A 16 -36.75 1.88 -4.54
CA PRO A 16 -35.69 2.83 -4.20
C PRO A 16 -34.36 2.12 -3.90
N VAL A 17 -33.24 2.82 -4.10
CA VAL A 17 -31.88 2.25 -3.91
C VAL A 17 -31.60 1.97 -2.43
N LEU A 18 -32.06 2.81 -1.51
CA LEU A 18 -31.73 2.72 -0.08
C LEU A 18 -32.22 1.41 0.59
N PRO A 19 -33.48 0.96 0.42
CA PRO A 19 -33.91 -0.35 0.91
C PRO A 19 -33.10 -1.51 0.31
N GLY A 20 -32.78 -1.43 -0.99
CA GLY A 20 -31.94 -2.43 -1.66
C GLY A 20 -30.53 -2.48 -1.08
N TYR A 21 -29.91 -1.31 -0.87
CA TYR A 21 -28.60 -1.20 -0.22
C TYR A 21 -28.61 -1.79 1.19
N ARG A 22 -29.61 -1.46 2.02
CA ARG A 22 -29.74 -2.02 3.38
C ARG A 22 -29.88 -3.54 3.35
N PHE A 23 -30.68 -4.06 2.44
CA PHE A 23 -30.84 -5.50 2.26
C PHE A 23 -29.52 -6.18 1.89
N GLU A 24 -28.79 -5.64 0.91
CA GLU A 24 -27.49 -6.19 0.49
C GLU A 24 -26.44 -6.09 1.60
N LEU A 25 -26.43 -5.00 2.36
CA LEU A 25 -25.53 -4.83 3.50
C LEU A 25 -25.80 -5.87 4.60
N VAL A 26 -27.07 -6.06 5.00
CA VAL A 26 -27.46 -7.08 5.97
C VAL A 26 -27.15 -8.48 5.45
N LYS A 27 -27.33 -8.72 4.14
CA LYS A 27 -26.97 -9.98 3.50
C LYS A 27 -25.48 -10.26 3.62
N LEU A 28 -24.61 -9.29 3.31
CA LEU A 28 -23.15 -9.47 3.46
C LEU A 28 -22.76 -9.67 4.92
N LEU A 29 -23.27 -8.84 5.84
CA LEU A 29 -22.96 -8.91 7.27
C LEU A 29 -23.54 -10.15 7.98
N SER A 30 -24.53 -10.82 7.38
CA SER A 30 -25.06 -12.09 7.92
C SER A 30 -24.23 -13.30 7.51
N GLN A 31 -23.37 -13.18 6.50
CA GLN A 31 -22.48 -14.26 6.10
C GLN A 31 -21.40 -14.48 7.15
N TRP A 32 -21.25 -15.73 7.60
CA TRP A 32 -20.25 -16.11 8.60
C TRP A 32 -18.83 -15.73 8.17
N ARG A 33 -18.51 -15.84 6.87
CA ARG A 33 -17.21 -15.45 6.30
C ARG A 33 -16.90 -13.98 6.55
N ILE A 34 -17.83 -13.08 6.25
CA ILE A 34 -17.66 -11.64 6.46
C ILE A 34 -17.56 -11.31 7.95
N ARG A 35 -18.34 -11.99 8.80
CA ARG A 35 -18.25 -11.81 10.26
C ARG A 35 -16.89 -12.21 10.82
N LEU A 36 -16.33 -13.34 10.35
CA LEU A 36 -14.98 -13.75 10.72
C LEU A 36 -13.92 -12.77 10.21
N LEU A 37 -14.06 -12.26 8.97
CA LEU A 37 -13.16 -11.25 8.44
C LEU A 37 -13.22 -9.94 9.25
N LEU A 38 -14.41 -9.50 9.66
CA LEU A 38 -14.57 -8.35 10.54
C LEU A 38 -13.89 -8.60 11.89
N LEU A 39 -14.16 -9.74 12.53
CA LEU A 39 -13.50 -10.09 13.78
C LEU A 39 -11.98 -10.10 13.65
N ALA A 40 -11.46 -10.75 12.59
CA ALA A 40 -10.04 -10.83 12.30
C ALA A 40 -9.43 -9.44 12.07
N CYS A 41 -10.05 -8.58 11.25
CA CYS A 41 -9.53 -7.25 10.97
C CYS A 41 -9.51 -6.34 12.20
N TRP A 42 -10.48 -6.49 13.11
CA TRP A 42 -10.59 -5.66 14.31
C TRP A 42 -9.74 -6.15 15.50
N ILE A 43 -9.35 -7.43 15.53
CA ILE A 43 -8.62 -8.03 16.66
C ILE A 43 -7.20 -8.46 16.29
N ALA A 44 -7.01 -9.10 15.13
CA ALA A 44 -5.74 -9.75 14.80
C ALA A 44 -4.56 -8.77 14.73
N PRO A 45 -4.67 -7.55 14.16
CA PRO A 45 -3.57 -6.59 14.18
C PRO A 45 -3.13 -6.19 15.59
N ALA A 46 -4.08 -5.89 16.48
CA ALA A 46 -3.76 -5.56 17.87
C ALA A 46 -3.10 -6.74 18.60
N ALA A 47 -3.63 -7.96 18.41
CA ALA A 47 -3.07 -9.17 18.99
C ALA A 47 -1.65 -9.46 18.46
N PHE A 48 -1.41 -9.24 17.16
CA PHE A 48 -0.10 -9.38 16.54
C PHE A 48 0.91 -8.40 17.14
N VAL A 49 0.57 -7.11 17.20
CA VAL A 49 1.48 -6.09 17.76
C VAL A 49 1.77 -6.35 19.24
N ALA A 50 0.76 -6.75 20.02
CA ALA A 50 0.95 -7.15 21.40
C ALA A 50 1.88 -8.38 21.52
N ALA A 51 1.71 -9.40 20.68
CA ALA A 51 2.58 -10.57 20.69
C ALA A 51 4.04 -10.22 20.34
N VAL A 52 4.27 -9.38 19.32
CA VAL A 52 5.63 -8.93 18.94
C VAL A 52 6.27 -8.08 20.03
N SER A 53 5.49 -7.28 20.77
CA SER A 53 6.02 -6.47 21.88
C SER A 53 6.60 -7.31 23.04
N LEU A 54 6.20 -8.59 23.12
CA LEU A 54 6.72 -9.55 24.11
C LEU A 54 7.96 -10.31 23.60
N GLN A 55 8.32 -10.15 22.32
CA GLN A 55 9.43 -10.87 21.69
C GLN A 55 10.67 -9.98 21.60
N SER A 56 11.84 -10.61 21.68
CA SER A 56 13.14 -9.98 21.43
C SER A 56 13.50 -9.96 19.94
N SER A 57 12.96 -10.88 19.14
CA SER A 57 13.12 -10.92 17.70
C SER A 57 12.06 -10.05 17.03
N LEU A 58 12.51 -9.04 16.27
CA LEU A 58 11.64 -8.14 15.52
C LEU A 58 11.59 -8.51 14.03
N PRO A 59 10.50 -8.21 13.30
CA PRO A 59 10.38 -8.47 11.87
C PRO A 59 11.21 -7.45 11.07
N ALA A 60 12.53 -7.60 11.14
CA ALA A 60 13.51 -6.62 10.68
C ALA A 60 13.49 -6.38 9.15
N ASP A 61 12.98 -7.33 8.36
CA ASP A 61 12.86 -7.20 6.89
C ASP A 61 11.68 -6.31 6.45
N THR A 62 10.74 -6.04 7.37
CA THR A 62 9.58 -5.19 7.12
C THR A 62 9.90 -3.74 7.46
N VAL A 63 9.42 -2.81 6.63
CA VAL A 63 9.62 -1.37 6.88
C VAL A 63 9.05 -0.99 8.25
N PHE A 64 9.83 -0.24 9.04
CA PHE A 64 9.52 0.10 10.44
C PHE A 64 9.51 -1.09 11.43
N GLY A 65 9.78 -2.31 10.99
CA GLY A 65 9.82 -3.50 11.83
C GLY A 65 10.84 -3.41 12.97
N ARG A 66 12.01 -2.83 12.69
CA ARG A 66 13.07 -2.56 13.69
C ARG A 66 12.63 -1.55 14.77
N TRP A 67 11.64 -0.72 14.49
CA TRP A 67 11.14 0.32 15.39
C TRP A 67 9.92 -0.11 16.21
N MET A 68 9.41 -1.34 16.03
CA MET A 68 8.17 -1.79 16.68
C MET A 68 8.22 -1.72 18.21
N ASN A 69 9.36 -2.01 18.85
CA ASN A 69 9.50 -1.91 20.31
C ASN A 69 9.89 -0.50 20.77
N ALA A 70 10.23 0.41 19.85
CA ALA A 70 10.61 1.78 20.17
C ALA A 70 9.39 2.71 20.24
N THR A 71 8.40 2.50 19.36
CA THR A 71 7.17 3.32 19.30
C THR A 71 5.96 2.53 18.86
N GLY A 72 4.80 2.81 19.46
CA GLY A 72 3.53 2.19 19.07
C GLY A 72 3.10 2.50 17.63
N TRP A 73 3.56 3.61 17.05
CA TRP A 73 3.21 3.97 15.67
C TRP A 73 3.84 3.03 14.64
N ALA A 74 5.02 2.47 14.92
CA ALA A 74 5.68 1.52 14.04
C ALA A 74 4.87 0.22 13.88
N GLY A 75 4.23 -0.25 14.96
CA GLY A 75 3.34 -1.41 14.89
C GLY A 75 2.19 -1.23 13.91
N ALA A 76 1.57 -0.04 13.87
CA ALA A 76 0.51 0.27 12.92
C ALA A 76 1.01 0.30 11.46
N LEU A 77 2.24 0.78 11.23
CA LEU A 77 2.85 0.83 9.89
C LEU A 77 3.29 -0.54 9.39
N VAL A 78 3.76 -1.42 10.28
CA VAL A 78 4.05 -2.82 9.93
C VAL A 78 2.77 -3.56 9.55
N VAL A 79 1.68 -3.33 10.28
CA VAL A 79 0.35 -3.85 9.91
C VAL A 79 -0.10 -3.29 8.56
N LEU A 80 0.15 -1.99 8.29
CA LEU A 80 -0.18 -1.37 7.00
C LEU A 80 0.62 -2.01 5.85
N ASP A 81 1.93 -2.21 6.01
CA ASP A 81 2.80 -2.81 4.99
C ASP A 81 2.38 -4.26 4.66
N PHE A 82 2.11 -5.05 5.70
CA PHE A 82 1.54 -6.39 5.54
C PHE A 82 0.17 -6.37 4.86
N SER A 83 -0.68 -5.40 5.23
CA SER A 83 -2.02 -5.27 4.67
C SER A 83 -1.98 -4.90 3.19
N CYS A 84 -1.10 -3.99 2.81
CA CYS A 84 -0.85 -3.59 1.43
C CYS A 84 -0.38 -4.75 0.55
N SER A 85 0.52 -5.56 1.08
CA SER A 85 1.13 -6.68 0.34
C SER A 85 0.17 -7.87 0.18
N TRP A 86 -0.62 -8.18 1.22
CA TRP A 86 -1.38 -9.44 1.26
C TRP A 86 -2.85 -9.24 1.63
N ALA A 87 -3.14 -8.57 2.74
CA ALA A 87 -4.49 -8.59 3.31
C ALA A 87 -5.51 -7.86 2.43
N LEU A 88 -5.21 -6.63 1.97
CA LEU A 88 -6.15 -5.79 1.22
C LEU A 88 -6.55 -6.43 -0.12
N PRO A 89 -5.63 -6.94 -0.96
CA PRO A 89 -6.02 -7.70 -2.15
C PRO A 89 -6.92 -8.91 -1.84
N LEU A 90 -6.61 -9.67 -0.79
CA LEU A 90 -7.41 -10.84 -0.39
C LEU A 90 -8.81 -10.45 0.12
N LEU A 91 -8.90 -9.39 0.92
CA LEU A 91 -10.18 -8.87 1.41
C LEU A 91 -11.04 -8.36 0.25
N THR A 92 -10.45 -7.63 -0.70
CA THR A 92 -11.19 -7.18 -1.90
C THR A 92 -11.66 -8.34 -2.76
N ALA A 93 -10.85 -9.38 -2.93
CA ALA A 93 -11.24 -10.64 -3.55
C ALA A 93 -12.46 -11.28 -2.87
N LEU A 94 -12.39 -11.45 -1.54
CA LEU A 94 -13.44 -12.11 -0.75
C LEU A 94 -14.77 -11.35 -0.72
N VAL A 95 -14.70 -10.01 -0.64
CA VAL A 95 -15.91 -9.19 -0.56
C VAL A 95 -16.45 -8.90 -1.96
N ALA A 96 -15.65 -8.29 -2.84
CA ALA A 96 -16.15 -7.79 -4.13
C ALA A 96 -16.22 -8.88 -5.21
N GLY A 97 -15.33 -9.89 -5.16
CA GLY A 97 -15.24 -10.94 -6.17
C GLY A 97 -16.43 -11.89 -6.23
N ASP A 98 -17.24 -11.96 -5.16
CA ASP A 98 -18.36 -12.90 -5.08
C ASP A 98 -19.75 -12.25 -5.02
N VAL A 99 -19.83 -10.92 -4.95
CA VAL A 99 -21.10 -10.18 -4.74
C VAL A 99 -22.13 -10.44 -5.84
N PHE A 100 -21.70 -10.66 -7.08
CA PHE A 100 -22.56 -10.99 -8.21
C PHE A 100 -22.54 -12.49 -8.53
N ALA A 101 -21.35 -13.10 -8.54
CA ALA A 101 -21.17 -14.52 -8.83
C ALA A 101 -21.91 -15.45 -7.85
N ALA A 102 -22.09 -15.05 -6.59
CA ALA A 102 -22.89 -15.83 -5.64
C ALA A 102 -24.37 -15.94 -6.06
N GLU A 103 -24.93 -14.88 -6.66
CA GLU A 103 -26.32 -14.90 -7.14
C GLU A 103 -26.47 -15.81 -8.37
N ASP A 104 -25.42 -15.91 -9.18
CA ASP A 104 -25.35 -16.83 -10.32
C ASP A 104 -25.36 -18.28 -9.89
N ARG A 105 -24.61 -18.61 -8.83
CA ARG A 105 -24.56 -19.96 -8.28
C ARG A 105 -25.83 -20.35 -7.53
N LEU A 106 -26.44 -19.40 -6.81
CA LEU A 106 -27.66 -19.64 -6.03
C LEU A 106 -28.95 -19.47 -6.84
N GLY A 107 -28.88 -18.94 -8.08
CA GLY A 107 -30.04 -18.78 -8.96
C GLY A 107 -31.06 -17.74 -8.48
N THR A 108 -30.62 -16.72 -7.74
CA THR A 108 -31.50 -15.76 -7.04
C THR A 108 -31.93 -14.57 -7.90
N TRP A 109 -31.35 -14.40 -9.10
CA TRP A 109 -31.59 -13.25 -9.99
C TRP A 109 -33.06 -12.97 -10.28
N ARG A 110 -33.86 -14.01 -10.52
CA ARG A 110 -35.30 -13.86 -10.80
C ARG A 110 -36.03 -13.13 -9.67
N HIS A 111 -35.70 -13.45 -8.42
CA HIS A 111 -36.34 -12.84 -7.26
C HIS A 111 -35.90 -11.38 -7.09
N LEU A 112 -34.60 -11.11 -7.28
CA LEU A 112 -34.05 -9.74 -7.20
C LEU A 112 -34.62 -8.82 -8.29
N LEU A 113 -34.74 -9.32 -9.53
CA LEU A 113 -35.28 -8.55 -10.64
C LEU A 113 -36.77 -8.27 -10.48
N VAL A 114 -37.55 -9.23 -9.96
CA VAL A 114 -38.98 -9.02 -9.65
C VAL A 114 -39.17 -8.01 -8.51
N ALA A 115 -38.31 -8.06 -7.49
CA ALA A 115 -38.39 -7.17 -6.33
C ALA A 115 -37.96 -5.73 -6.66
N VAL A 116 -36.80 -5.55 -7.32
CA VAL A 116 -36.21 -4.22 -7.54
C VAL A 116 -36.66 -3.59 -8.86
N ARG A 117 -36.94 -4.41 -9.88
CA ARG A 117 -37.38 -4.01 -11.23
C ARG A 117 -36.43 -3.06 -11.96
N SER A 118 -35.14 -3.04 -11.59
CA SER A 118 -34.11 -2.25 -12.27
C SER A 118 -32.70 -2.82 -12.05
N PRO A 119 -32.03 -3.34 -13.10
CA PRO A 119 -30.64 -3.80 -13.00
C PRO A 119 -29.68 -2.71 -12.51
N ARG A 120 -29.86 -1.47 -12.96
CA ARG A 120 -29.04 -0.32 -12.54
C ARG A 120 -29.01 -0.16 -11.01
N ARG A 121 -30.19 -0.23 -10.38
CA ARG A 121 -30.32 -0.05 -8.93
C ARG A 121 -29.77 -1.24 -8.15
N ILE A 122 -29.91 -2.46 -8.68
CA ILE A 122 -29.31 -3.66 -8.09
C ILE A 122 -27.78 -3.54 -8.09
N PHE A 123 -27.20 -3.15 -9.22
CA PHE A 123 -25.74 -2.99 -9.33
C PHE A 123 -25.23 -1.96 -8.31
N VAL A 124 -25.84 -0.77 -8.27
CA VAL A 124 -25.44 0.30 -7.34
C VAL A 124 -25.59 -0.13 -5.88
N ALA A 125 -26.71 -0.76 -5.52
CA ALA A 125 -26.93 -1.24 -4.15
C ALA A 125 -25.86 -2.25 -3.71
N LYS A 126 -25.55 -3.23 -4.56
CA LYS A 126 -24.53 -4.26 -4.32
C LYS A 126 -23.12 -3.69 -4.25
N ALA A 127 -22.76 -2.83 -5.20
CA ALA A 127 -21.45 -2.17 -5.23
C ALA A 127 -21.23 -1.29 -3.99
N LEU A 128 -22.24 -0.49 -3.61
CA LEU A 128 -22.16 0.33 -2.39
C LEU A 128 -22.11 -0.52 -1.12
N ALA A 129 -22.88 -1.60 -1.01
CA ALA A 129 -22.82 -2.50 0.14
C ALA A 129 -21.43 -3.16 0.27
N SER A 130 -20.87 -3.64 -0.85
CA SER A 130 -19.51 -4.18 -0.91
C SER A 130 -18.47 -3.14 -0.50
N LEU A 131 -18.61 -1.91 -0.98
CA LEU A 131 -17.74 -0.79 -0.63
C LEU A 131 -17.79 -0.52 0.88
N THR A 132 -18.97 -0.42 1.47
CA THR A 132 -19.14 -0.19 2.91
C THR A 132 -18.48 -1.28 3.75
N VAL A 133 -18.67 -2.55 3.39
CA VAL A 133 -18.02 -3.67 4.11
C VAL A 133 -16.49 -3.58 3.99
N LEU A 134 -15.96 -3.28 2.80
CA LEU A 134 -14.51 -3.09 2.62
C LEU A 134 -13.96 -1.93 3.45
N LEU A 135 -14.64 -0.78 3.46
CA LEU A 135 -14.23 0.36 4.28
C LEU A 135 -14.24 0.02 5.78
N LEU A 136 -15.22 -0.76 6.25
CA LEU A 136 -15.27 -1.24 7.64
C LEU A 136 -14.13 -2.21 7.97
N LEU A 137 -13.72 -3.05 7.02
CA LEU A 137 -12.58 -3.95 7.20
C LEU A 137 -11.26 -3.17 7.27
N VAL A 138 -11.04 -2.22 6.36
CA VAL A 138 -9.85 -1.34 6.38
C VAL A 138 -9.81 -0.50 7.64
N ALA A 139 -10.94 0.10 8.03
CA ALA A 139 -11.03 0.85 9.29
C ALA A 139 -10.71 -0.03 10.51
N GLY A 140 -11.16 -1.29 10.50
CA GLY A 140 -10.81 -2.27 11.52
C GLY A 140 -9.31 -2.52 11.59
N LEU A 141 -8.66 -2.77 10.45
CA LEU A 141 -7.22 -2.98 10.38
C LEU A 141 -6.44 -1.77 10.93
N ALA A 142 -6.83 -0.57 10.50
CA ALA A 142 -6.21 0.68 10.92
C ALA A 142 -6.39 0.92 12.43
N ALA A 143 -7.63 0.85 12.92
CA ALA A 143 -7.95 1.09 14.33
C ALA A 143 -7.30 0.04 15.24
N SER A 144 -7.33 -1.23 14.85
CA SER A 144 -6.72 -2.33 15.60
C SER A 144 -5.20 -2.20 15.65
N GLY A 145 -4.53 -1.92 14.52
CA GLY A 145 -3.08 -1.74 14.47
C GLY A 145 -2.61 -0.53 15.28
N VAL A 146 -3.30 0.60 15.17
CA VAL A 146 -2.99 1.83 15.93
C VAL A 146 -3.24 1.62 17.42
N ALA A 147 -4.43 1.15 17.81
CA ALA A 147 -4.75 0.93 19.22
C ALA A 147 -3.81 -0.12 19.85
N GLY A 148 -3.55 -1.22 19.15
CA GLY A 148 -2.64 -2.27 19.61
C GLY A 148 -1.22 -1.75 19.84
N GLY A 149 -0.67 -0.99 18.89
CA GLY A 149 0.67 -0.40 19.04
C GLY A 149 0.76 0.61 20.17
N LEU A 150 -0.22 1.51 20.27
CA LEU A 150 -0.25 2.51 21.34
C LEU A 150 -0.43 1.89 22.73
N VAL A 151 -1.25 0.85 22.87
CA VAL A 151 -1.45 0.14 24.14
C VAL A 151 -0.21 -0.68 24.52
N ALA A 152 0.41 -1.36 23.55
CA ALA A 152 1.53 -2.26 23.83
C ALA A 152 2.87 -1.53 24.10
N VAL A 153 3.17 -0.48 23.32
CA VAL A 153 4.52 0.13 23.31
C VAL A 153 4.49 1.61 23.75
N GLY A 154 3.34 2.25 23.66
CA GLY A 154 3.13 3.64 24.04
C GLY A 154 3.36 4.64 22.92
N ASN A 155 3.01 5.89 23.22
CA ASN A 155 3.06 7.00 22.28
C ASN A 155 4.42 7.70 22.32
N ARG A 156 5.34 7.30 21.43
CA ARG A 156 6.72 7.85 21.34
C ARG A 156 7.02 8.38 19.93
N PRO A 157 8.00 9.29 19.78
CA PRO A 157 8.44 9.76 18.47
C PRO A 157 8.79 8.60 17.54
N LEU A 158 8.50 8.76 16.24
CA LEU A 158 8.80 7.78 15.21
C LEU A 158 9.96 8.29 14.35
N ALA A 159 10.98 7.46 14.13
CA ALA A 159 12.01 7.77 13.15
C ALA A 159 11.45 7.54 11.74
N GLY A 160 11.52 8.57 10.89
CA GLY A 160 11.20 8.49 9.47
C GLY A 160 12.22 7.67 8.68
N LEU A 161 12.00 7.51 7.37
CA LEU A 161 12.90 6.77 6.47
C LEU A 161 14.14 7.58 6.08
N ASP A 162 14.08 8.89 6.23
CA ASP A 162 15.24 9.78 6.24
C ASP A 162 15.79 9.98 7.66
N GLY A 163 15.36 9.19 8.65
CA GLY A 163 15.89 9.23 10.02
C GLY A 163 15.42 10.38 10.91
N HIS A 164 14.69 11.38 10.39
CA HIS A 164 14.18 12.47 11.21
C HIS A 164 13.13 11.96 12.21
N LEU A 165 13.06 12.57 13.40
CA LEU A 165 12.09 12.17 14.41
C LEU A 165 10.77 12.91 14.21
N LEU A 166 9.72 12.19 13.85
CA LEU A 166 8.35 12.68 13.87
C LEU A 166 7.85 12.73 15.31
N ALA A 167 7.36 13.91 15.72
CA ALA A 167 6.66 14.02 16.98
C ALA A 167 5.38 13.13 16.96
N PRO A 168 4.90 12.66 18.12
CA PRO A 168 3.72 11.81 18.19
C PRO A 168 2.48 12.26 17.40
N ALA A 169 2.20 13.56 17.37
CA ALA A 169 1.07 14.11 16.63
C ALA A 169 1.28 14.07 15.12
N ASP A 170 2.49 14.39 14.65
CA ASP A 170 2.85 14.35 13.23
C ASP A 170 2.91 12.89 12.73
N ALA A 171 3.44 11.99 13.56
CA ALA A 171 3.41 10.55 13.30
C ALA A 171 1.97 10.03 13.18
N ALA A 172 1.07 10.43 14.11
CA ALA A 172 -0.34 10.06 14.04
C ALA A 172 -1.00 10.55 12.74
N ALA A 173 -0.77 11.81 12.35
CA ALA A 173 -1.31 12.39 11.13
C ALA A 173 -0.78 11.64 9.89
N ALA A 174 0.53 11.36 9.83
CA ALA A 174 1.15 10.64 8.72
C ALA A 174 0.65 9.19 8.62
N VAL A 175 0.50 8.47 9.75
CA VAL A 175 -0.06 7.11 9.78
C VAL A 175 -1.51 7.09 9.29
N LEU A 176 -2.35 8.01 9.78
CA LEU A 176 -3.74 8.10 9.35
C LEU A 176 -3.84 8.47 7.87
N LEU A 177 -3.01 9.40 7.40
CA LEU A 177 -2.95 9.77 5.99
C LEU A 177 -2.53 8.58 5.12
N ALA A 178 -1.54 7.80 5.54
CA ALA A 178 -1.12 6.58 4.84
C ALA A 178 -2.29 5.57 4.72
N TRP A 179 -3.05 5.34 5.80
CA TRP A 179 -4.25 4.48 5.77
C TRP A 179 -5.35 5.00 4.84
N VAL A 180 -5.53 6.33 4.75
CA VAL A 180 -6.48 6.93 3.80
C VAL A 180 -5.99 6.77 2.36
N CYS A 181 -4.70 6.97 2.10
CA CYS A 181 -4.11 6.83 0.77
C CYS A 181 -4.28 5.41 0.20
N VAL A 182 -4.13 4.37 1.02
CA VAL A 182 -4.28 2.98 0.55
C VAL A 182 -5.72 2.59 0.21
N LEU A 183 -6.70 3.43 0.49
CA LEU A 183 -8.07 3.22 0.01
C LEU A 183 -8.13 3.25 -1.52
N ALA A 184 -7.40 4.15 -2.19
CA ALA A 184 -7.42 4.26 -3.64
C ALA A 184 -6.99 2.94 -4.36
N PRO A 185 -5.83 2.34 -4.06
CA PRO A 185 -5.48 1.03 -4.62
C PRO A 185 -6.44 -0.07 -4.15
N THR A 186 -6.92 -0.05 -2.90
CA THR A 186 -7.94 -1.01 -2.44
C THR A 186 -9.21 -0.97 -3.30
N LEU A 187 -9.66 0.23 -3.69
CA LEU A 187 -10.80 0.41 -4.60
C LEU A 187 -10.50 -0.11 -6.01
N ALA A 188 -9.27 0.04 -6.50
CA ALA A 188 -8.85 -0.52 -7.80
C ALA A 188 -8.99 -2.05 -7.81
N PHE A 189 -8.46 -2.72 -6.78
CA PHE A 189 -8.58 -4.18 -6.64
C PHE A 189 -10.03 -4.63 -6.41
N ALA A 190 -10.81 -3.90 -5.61
CA ALA A 190 -12.23 -4.16 -5.44
C ALA A 190 -13.01 -4.05 -6.76
N ALA A 191 -12.72 -3.03 -7.57
CA ALA A 191 -13.35 -2.83 -8.87
C ALA A 191 -13.00 -3.96 -9.86
N VAL A 192 -11.77 -4.47 -9.84
CA VAL A 192 -11.38 -5.68 -10.60
C VAL A 192 -12.15 -6.90 -10.08
N GLY A 193 -12.35 -7.03 -8.77
CA GLY A 193 -13.19 -8.06 -8.17
C GLY A 193 -14.64 -7.98 -8.66
N LEU A 194 -15.25 -6.79 -8.65
CA LEU A 194 -16.60 -6.57 -9.20
C LEU A 194 -16.67 -6.94 -10.68
N LEU A 195 -15.68 -6.53 -11.48
CA LEU A 195 -15.59 -6.87 -12.90
C LEU A 195 -15.52 -8.38 -13.10
N GLY A 196 -14.65 -9.08 -12.35
CA GLY A 196 -14.54 -10.53 -12.37
C GLY A 196 -15.84 -11.22 -11.96
N SER A 197 -16.49 -10.74 -10.90
CA SER A 197 -17.75 -11.27 -10.38
C SER A 197 -18.89 -11.19 -11.42
N VAL A 198 -18.94 -10.11 -12.20
CA VAL A 198 -19.95 -9.94 -13.26
C VAL A 198 -19.59 -10.73 -14.52
N ALA A 199 -18.32 -10.73 -14.92
CA ALA A 199 -17.87 -11.30 -16.19
C ALA A 199 -17.86 -12.83 -16.20
N LEU A 200 -17.52 -13.46 -15.07
CA LEU A 200 -17.26 -14.90 -14.97
C LEU A 200 -18.46 -15.73 -14.51
N GLY A 201 -19.62 -15.11 -14.31
CA GLY A 201 -20.89 -15.78 -14.05
C GLY A 201 -20.84 -16.72 -12.85
N ARG A 202 -21.12 -18.02 -13.08
CA ARG A 202 -21.14 -19.05 -12.03
C ARG A 202 -19.74 -19.45 -11.55
N SER A 203 -18.69 -19.14 -12.30
CA SER A 203 -17.33 -19.56 -11.98
C SER A 203 -16.84 -18.90 -10.69
N PRO A 204 -16.26 -19.66 -9.74
CA PRO A 204 -15.63 -19.07 -8.56
C PRO A 204 -14.38 -18.26 -8.91
N MET A 205 -13.90 -18.31 -10.16
CA MET A 205 -12.72 -17.60 -10.62
C MET A 205 -12.81 -16.08 -10.44
N GLY A 206 -14.02 -15.49 -10.42
CA GLY A 206 -14.23 -14.08 -10.10
C GLY A 206 -13.74 -13.68 -8.70
N LEU A 207 -13.81 -14.61 -7.75
CA LEU A 207 -13.25 -14.45 -6.39
C LEU A 207 -11.72 -14.29 -6.43
N LEU A 208 -11.04 -15.00 -7.32
CA LEU A 208 -9.58 -15.07 -7.33
C LEU A 208 -8.92 -13.89 -8.08
N MET A 209 -9.68 -13.16 -8.90
CA MET A 209 -9.11 -12.14 -9.79
C MET A 209 -8.30 -11.04 -9.07
N PRO A 210 -8.77 -10.41 -7.98
CA PRO A 210 -7.96 -9.41 -7.28
C PRO A 210 -6.67 -9.99 -6.67
N ALA A 211 -6.74 -11.21 -6.12
CA ALA A 211 -5.59 -11.89 -5.52
C ALA A 211 -4.55 -12.29 -6.59
N LEU A 212 -5.00 -12.82 -7.73
CA LEU A 212 -4.14 -13.15 -8.86
C LEU A 212 -3.50 -11.90 -9.46
N LEU A 213 -4.27 -10.82 -9.63
CA LEU A 213 -3.73 -9.53 -10.08
C LEU A 213 -2.67 -9.02 -9.11
N ALA A 214 -2.91 -9.11 -7.80
CA ALA A 214 -1.96 -8.66 -6.80
C ALA A 214 -0.67 -9.47 -6.86
N LEU A 215 -0.75 -10.79 -6.98
CA LEU A 215 0.42 -11.65 -7.14
C LEU A 215 1.23 -11.29 -8.40
N VAL A 216 0.58 -11.13 -9.54
CA VAL A 216 1.24 -10.74 -10.80
C VAL A 216 1.92 -9.37 -10.65
N LEU A 217 1.21 -8.40 -10.07
CA LEU A 217 1.77 -7.06 -9.87
C LEU A 217 2.90 -7.06 -8.85
N GLN A 218 2.84 -7.89 -7.80
CA GLN A 218 3.91 -8.02 -6.81
C GLN A 218 5.16 -8.63 -7.44
N LEU A 219 5.02 -9.67 -8.27
CA LEU A 219 6.13 -10.22 -9.06
C LEU A 219 6.70 -9.18 -10.02
N ALA A 220 5.87 -8.35 -10.64
CA ALA A 220 6.33 -7.26 -11.49
C ALA A 220 7.12 -6.19 -10.69
N GLN A 221 6.73 -5.90 -9.44
CA GLN A 221 7.43 -4.96 -8.57
C GLN A 221 8.82 -5.45 -8.15
N LEU A 222 9.11 -6.75 -8.21
CA LEU A 222 10.45 -7.32 -7.97
C LEU A 222 11.41 -7.11 -9.15
N LEU A 223 10.89 -6.86 -10.36
CA LEU A 223 11.71 -6.62 -11.54
C LEU A 223 12.23 -5.16 -11.55
N PRO A 224 13.40 -4.90 -12.15
CA PRO A 224 13.94 -3.55 -12.36
C PRO A 224 13.19 -2.83 -13.50
N LEU A 225 11.91 -2.55 -13.28
CA LEU A 225 11.06 -1.82 -14.23
C LEU A 225 11.44 -0.32 -14.26
N PRO A 226 11.34 0.35 -15.43
CA PRO A 226 11.43 1.80 -15.51
C PRO A 226 10.42 2.48 -14.59
N VAL A 227 10.77 3.63 -14.02
CA VAL A 227 9.91 4.35 -13.05
C VAL A 227 8.51 4.56 -13.60
N ALA A 228 8.39 5.01 -14.85
CA ALA A 228 7.10 5.26 -15.50
C ALA A 228 6.20 4.01 -15.54
N VAL A 229 6.78 2.82 -15.76
CA VAL A 229 6.04 1.55 -15.74
C VAL A 229 5.62 1.21 -14.33
N ARG A 230 6.53 1.34 -13.36
CA ARG A 230 6.27 1.03 -11.95
C ARG A 230 5.14 1.88 -11.39
N THR A 231 5.20 3.19 -11.56
CA THR A 231 4.21 4.14 -11.03
C THR A 231 2.86 4.06 -11.77
N ALA A 232 2.84 3.51 -12.98
CA ALA A 232 1.60 3.25 -13.74
C ALA A 232 0.83 2.01 -13.25
N LEU A 233 1.40 1.20 -12.34
CA LEU A 233 0.72 0.06 -11.74
C LEU A 233 -0.10 0.51 -10.52
N PRO A 234 -1.32 0.01 -10.33
CA PRO A 234 -2.14 0.36 -9.15
C PRO A 234 -1.50 -0.14 -7.84
N SER A 235 -0.61 -1.14 -7.88
CA SER A 235 0.14 -1.60 -6.71
C SER A 235 1.21 -0.61 -6.23
N SER A 236 1.58 0.40 -7.03
CA SER A 236 2.57 1.40 -6.61
C SER A 236 2.10 2.22 -5.41
N ALA A 237 0.81 2.56 -5.33
CA ALA A 237 0.23 3.32 -4.22
C ALA A 237 0.26 2.54 -2.88
N PHE A 238 0.35 1.21 -2.93
CA PHE A 238 0.54 0.36 -1.74
C PHE A 238 1.96 0.45 -1.17
N LEU A 239 2.92 1.05 -1.89
CA LEU A 239 4.30 1.26 -1.44
C LEU A 239 4.62 2.76 -1.25
N ALA A 240 4.06 3.62 -2.10
CA ALA A 240 4.39 5.05 -2.15
C ALA A 240 4.01 5.86 -0.90
N TRP A 241 3.13 5.34 -0.03
CA TRP A 241 2.80 5.98 1.25
C TRP A 241 4.02 6.16 2.16
N ARG A 242 5.07 5.33 1.97
CA ARG A 242 6.35 5.42 2.67
C ARG A 242 7.00 6.80 2.54
N GLY A 243 6.80 7.46 1.39
CA GLY A 243 7.29 8.82 1.14
C GLY A 243 6.73 9.89 2.08
N LEU A 244 5.61 9.63 2.77
CA LEU A 244 5.07 10.52 3.80
C LEU A 244 5.96 10.63 5.05
N PHE A 245 6.86 9.67 5.25
CA PHE A 245 7.76 9.58 6.41
C PHE A 245 9.17 10.08 6.08
N THR A 246 9.27 11.07 5.19
CA THR A 246 10.53 11.73 4.80
C THR A 246 10.34 13.25 4.84
N SER A 247 11.41 14.01 5.04
CA SER A 247 11.41 15.47 5.05
C SER A 247 12.38 16.02 3.99
N PRO A 248 11.89 16.67 2.91
CA PRO A 248 10.48 16.88 2.58
C PRO A 248 9.76 15.59 2.16
N ALA A 249 8.43 15.57 2.33
CA ALA A 249 7.63 14.40 1.97
C ALA A 249 7.66 14.13 0.46
N GLN A 250 7.99 12.90 0.07
CA GLN A 250 8.05 12.44 -1.32
C GLN A 250 6.63 12.19 -1.88
N ALA A 251 5.86 13.26 -2.07
CA ALA A 251 4.45 13.19 -2.46
C ALA A 251 4.21 12.84 -3.94
N GLY A 252 5.19 13.07 -4.82
CA GLY A 252 5.07 12.84 -6.27
C GLY A 252 4.66 11.40 -6.61
N PRO A 253 5.44 10.38 -6.22
CA PRO A 253 5.09 8.98 -6.48
C PRO A 253 3.74 8.58 -5.88
N LEU A 254 3.41 9.11 -4.69
CA LEU A 254 2.16 8.85 -4.01
C LEU A 254 0.95 9.39 -4.80
N LEU A 255 0.99 10.66 -5.20
CA LEU A 255 -0.11 11.29 -5.95
C LEU A 255 -0.35 10.62 -7.31
N ILE A 256 0.72 10.25 -8.02
CA ILE A 256 0.62 9.50 -9.28
C ILE A 256 -0.03 8.13 -9.02
N GLY A 257 0.44 7.38 -8.02
CA GLY A 257 -0.12 6.08 -7.66
C GLY A 257 -1.60 6.17 -7.27
N LEU A 258 -2.00 7.20 -6.53
CA LEU A 258 -3.41 7.45 -6.18
C LEU A 258 -4.25 7.72 -7.42
N ALA A 259 -3.81 8.61 -8.31
CA ALA A 259 -4.53 8.94 -9.54
C ALA A 259 -4.70 7.71 -10.46
N VAL A 260 -3.62 6.94 -10.65
CA VAL A 260 -3.63 5.69 -11.43
C VAL A 260 -4.59 4.68 -10.82
N SER A 261 -4.55 4.50 -9.49
CA SER A 261 -5.44 3.57 -8.79
C SER A 261 -6.92 3.96 -8.91
N LEU A 262 -7.24 5.25 -8.75
CA LEU A 262 -8.61 5.75 -8.93
C LEU A 262 -9.08 5.58 -10.37
N LEU A 263 -8.21 5.81 -11.35
CA LEU A 263 -8.52 5.61 -12.76
C LEU A 263 -8.81 4.13 -13.08
N TRP A 264 -8.04 3.22 -12.49
CA TRP A 264 -8.33 1.78 -12.52
C TRP A 264 -9.68 1.46 -11.88
N ALA A 265 -9.96 1.99 -10.69
CA ALA A 265 -11.20 1.76 -9.96
C ALA A 265 -12.44 2.20 -10.77
N VAL A 266 -12.39 3.41 -11.35
CA VAL A 266 -13.44 3.96 -12.20
C VAL A 266 -13.60 3.13 -13.47
N THR A 267 -12.49 2.81 -14.15
CA THR A 267 -12.53 2.08 -15.43
C THR A 267 -13.08 0.66 -15.25
N ALA A 268 -12.56 -0.09 -14.28
CA ALA A 268 -13.02 -1.45 -14.00
C ALA A 268 -14.48 -1.48 -13.53
N THR A 269 -14.89 -0.54 -12.67
CA THR A 269 -16.29 -0.45 -12.20
C THR A 269 -17.23 -0.05 -13.34
N ALA A 270 -16.84 0.88 -14.21
CA ALA A 270 -17.63 1.28 -15.38
C ALA A 270 -17.76 0.14 -16.40
N LEU A 271 -16.74 -0.70 -16.56
CA LEU A 271 -16.81 -1.92 -17.37
C LEU A 271 -17.74 -2.95 -16.73
N ALA A 272 -17.61 -3.20 -15.42
CA ALA A 272 -18.48 -4.10 -14.69
C ALA A 272 -19.95 -3.68 -14.82
N TYR A 273 -20.22 -2.38 -14.66
CA TYR A 273 -21.56 -1.81 -14.83
C TYR A 273 -22.09 -1.99 -16.25
N ARG A 274 -21.29 -1.68 -17.28
CA ARG A 274 -21.69 -1.83 -18.69
C ARG A 274 -21.98 -3.28 -19.04
N LEU A 275 -21.14 -4.21 -18.60
CA LEU A 275 -21.34 -5.65 -18.81
C LEU A 275 -22.60 -6.14 -18.09
N PHE A 276 -22.80 -5.71 -16.84
CA PHE A 276 -23.99 -6.08 -16.07
C PHE A 276 -25.29 -5.58 -16.70
N LEU A 277 -25.30 -4.37 -17.27
CA LEU A 277 -26.50 -3.82 -17.93
C LEU A 277 -26.81 -4.46 -19.28
N ARG A 278 -25.80 -5.01 -19.96
CA ARG A 278 -25.97 -5.73 -21.24
C ARG A 278 -26.26 -7.21 -21.04
N ARG A 279 -26.23 -7.68 -19.80
CA ARG A 279 -26.42 -9.08 -19.45
C ARG A 279 -27.86 -9.50 -19.72
N ASP A 280 -28.02 -10.64 -20.37
CA ASP A 280 -29.30 -11.32 -20.46
C ASP A 280 -29.56 -12.11 -19.17
N PHE A 281 -30.71 -11.88 -18.56
CA PHE A 281 -31.15 -12.56 -17.33
C PHE A 281 -32.18 -13.66 -17.59
N THR A 282 -32.59 -13.84 -18.85
CA THR A 282 -33.60 -14.83 -19.26
C THR A 282 -32.98 -16.18 -19.61
N ASP A 283 -31.70 -16.19 -19.99
CA ASP A 283 -30.97 -17.41 -20.30
C ASP A 283 -30.52 -18.15 -19.02
N LEU A 284 -31.15 -19.31 -18.77
CA LEU A 284 -30.83 -20.19 -17.64
C LEU A 284 -29.51 -20.96 -17.81
N THR A 285 -28.96 -20.99 -19.03
CA THR A 285 -27.67 -21.60 -19.37
C THR A 285 -26.51 -20.61 -19.39
N TYR A 286 -26.74 -19.36 -18.98
CA TYR A 286 -25.70 -18.34 -18.88
C TYR A 286 -24.63 -18.72 -17.85
N ASP A 287 -23.50 -19.27 -18.32
CA ASP A 287 -22.35 -19.66 -17.49
C ASP A 287 -21.26 -18.58 -17.40
N GLY A 288 -21.59 -17.33 -17.76
CA GLY A 288 -20.60 -16.27 -17.95
C GLY A 288 -20.08 -16.31 -19.39
N SER A 289 -20.10 -15.16 -20.05
CA SER A 289 -19.93 -15.06 -21.50
C SER A 289 -18.47 -15.16 -21.96
N GLY A 290 -17.87 -16.36 -21.85
CA GLY A 290 -16.70 -16.82 -22.62
C GLY A 290 -15.47 -15.90 -22.74
N ARG A 291 -14.58 -16.26 -23.68
CA ARG A 291 -13.34 -15.52 -24.00
C ARG A 291 -13.60 -14.05 -24.37
N ARG A 292 -14.75 -13.74 -24.98
CA ARG A 292 -15.06 -12.39 -25.49
C ARG A 292 -15.29 -11.36 -24.40
N VAL A 293 -15.96 -11.71 -23.29
CA VAL A 293 -16.18 -10.75 -22.19
C VAL A 293 -14.97 -10.64 -21.28
N ALA A 294 -14.20 -11.71 -21.11
CA ALA A 294 -12.88 -11.63 -20.48
C ALA A 294 -11.95 -10.69 -21.28
N VAL A 295 -11.90 -10.84 -22.61
CA VAL A 295 -11.11 -9.95 -23.50
C VAL A 295 -11.65 -8.52 -23.47
N ALA A 296 -12.97 -8.32 -23.45
CA ALA A 296 -13.58 -6.98 -23.37
C ALA A 296 -13.36 -6.28 -22.02
N GLY A 297 -13.09 -7.04 -20.94
CA GLY A 297 -12.71 -6.50 -19.63
C GLY A 297 -11.20 -6.24 -19.50
N ALA A 298 -10.38 -7.17 -20.00
CA ALA A 298 -8.92 -7.09 -19.89
C ALA A 298 -8.29 -6.06 -20.85
N LEU A 299 -8.76 -5.97 -22.10
CA LEU A 299 -8.18 -5.06 -23.10
C LEU A 299 -8.23 -3.58 -22.67
N PRO A 300 -9.36 -3.03 -22.15
CA PRO A 300 -9.38 -1.65 -21.71
C PRO A 300 -8.45 -1.38 -20.52
N LEU A 301 -8.27 -2.34 -19.61
CA LEU A 301 -7.34 -2.20 -18.49
C LEU A 301 -5.88 -2.27 -18.96
N ALA A 302 -5.56 -3.12 -19.93
CA ALA A 302 -4.25 -3.14 -20.56
C ALA A 302 -3.97 -1.84 -21.33
N ALA A 303 -4.95 -1.34 -22.11
CA ALA A 303 -4.85 -0.06 -22.78
C ALA A 303 -4.69 1.09 -21.78
N LEU A 304 -5.34 1.01 -20.62
CA LEU A 304 -5.18 1.97 -19.54
C LEU A 304 -3.73 2.01 -19.04
N VAL A 305 -3.12 0.84 -18.81
CA VAL A 305 -1.70 0.76 -18.41
C VAL A 305 -0.80 1.39 -19.46
N VAL A 306 -0.97 1.03 -20.74
CA VAL A 306 -0.14 1.60 -21.82
C VAL A 306 -0.29 3.12 -21.88
N LEU A 307 -1.51 3.63 -21.74
CA LEU A 307 -1.78 5.07 -21.72
C LEU A 307 -1.15 5.76 -20.51
N THR A 308 -1.33 5.23 -19.30
CA THR A 308 -0.76 5.83 -18.09
C THR A 308 0.77 5.79 -18.11
N VAL A 309 1.38 4.69 -18.60
CA VAL A 309 2.83 4.61 -18.84
C VAL A 309 3.28 5.72 -19.80
N GLY A 310 2.62 5.88 -20.94
CA GLY A 310 2.97 6.92 -21.91
C GLY A 310 2.85 8.33 -21.36
N VAL A 311 1.77 8.63 -20.63
CA VAL A 311 1.57 9.94 -20.00
C VAL A 311 2.62 10.21 -18.93
N ILE A 312 2.91 9.24 -18.06
CA ILE A 312 3.92 9.39 -17.01
C ILE A 312 5.32 9.55 -17.62
N ALA A 313 5.67 8.74 -18.62
CA ALA A 313 6.98 8.82 -19.28
C ALA A 313 7.24 10.20 -19.93
N VAL A 314 6.19 10.90 -20.40
CA VAL A 314 6.30 12.26 -20.92
C VAL A 314 6.31 13.31 -19.81
N ALA A 315 5.54 13.09 -18.75
CA ALA A 315 5.37 14.06 -17.66
C ALA A 315 6.50 14.04 -16.63
N THR A 316 7.26 12.94 -16.53
CA THR A 316 8.32 12.78 -15.54
C THR A 316 9.70 12.69 -16.20
N PRO A 317 10.73 13.32 -15.63
CA PRO A 317 12.08 13.33 -16.21
C PRO A 317 12.83 11.99 -16.06
N ALA A 318 12.29 11.03 -15.29
CA ALA A 318 12.95 9.76 -15.00
C ALA A 318 12.72 8.72 -16.10
N THR A 319 13.73 8.46 -16.94
CA THR A 319 13.66 7.47 -18.03
C THR A 319 14.20 6.08 -17.64
N GLY A 320 14.82 5.95 -16.47
CA GLY A 320 15.46 4.71 -15.98
C GLY A 320 14.79 4.12 -14.73
N SER A 321 15.59 3.53 -13.84
CA SER A 321 15.13 2.97 -12.55
C SER A 321 14.75 4.02 -11.52
N GLY A 322 15.22 5.27 -11.68
CA GLY A 322 15.07 6.36 -10.71
C GLY A 322 16.05 6.28 -9.54
N ILE A 323 16.78 5.17 -9.41
CA ILE A 323 17.81 4.92 -8.39
C ILE A 323 19.16 5.32 -9.01
N GLU A 324 19.56 6.55 -8.73
CA GLU A 324 20.82 7.13 -9.19
C GLU A 324 21.79 7.30 -8.01
N LYS A 325 23.09 7.14 -8.27
CA LYS A 325 24.17 7.30 -7.29
C LYS A 325 24.00 8.54 -6.40
N GLY A 326 23.81 9.71 -7.00
CA GLY A 326 23.68 10.98 -6.27
C GLY A 326 22.48 10.99 -5.30
N LYS A 327 21.31 10.53 -5.74
CA LYS A 327 20.12 10.46 -4.88
C LYS A 327 20.30 9.49 -3.71
N LEU A 328 20.99 8.37 -3.95
CA LEU A 328 21.30 7.40 -2.92
C LEU A 328 22.28 7.96 -1.90
N GLN A 329 23.32 8.67 -2.36
CA GLN A 329 24.28 9.37 -1.49
C GLN A 329 23.59 10.44 -0.63
N ASP A 330 22.76 11.28 -1.23
CA ASP A 330 22.02 12.33 -0.53
C ASP A 330 21.06 11.76 0.51
N SER A 331 20.31 10.72 0.14
CA SER A 331 19.38 10.03 1.04
C SER A 331 20.12 9.38 2.21
N LEU A 332 21.23 8.68 1.95
CA LEU A 332 22.02 8.02 2.98
C LEU A 332 22.67 9.03 3.93
N ALA A 333 23.25 10.10 3.40
CA ALA A 333 23.89 11.16 4.20
C ALA A 333 22.87 11.86 5.11
N THR A 334 21.67 12.15 4.58
CA THR A 334 20.57 12.77 5.34
C THR A 334 20.09 11.84 6.46
N ALA A 335 19.81 10.57 6.13
CA ALA A 335 19.40 9.57 7.11
C ALA A 335 20.44 9.39 8.22
N TYR A 336 21.71 9.29 7.84
CA TYR A 336 22.80 9.17 8.80
C TYR A 336 22.89 10.38 9.73
N ALA A 337 22.81 11.60 9.21
CA ALA A 337 22.90 12.82 10.02
C ALA A 337 21.79 12.89 11.09
N HIS A 338 20.55 12.56 10.71
CA HIS A 338 19.43 12.53 11.66
C HIS A 338 19.59 11.43 12.73
N LEU A 339 19.91 10.19 12.31
CA LEU A 339 20.07 9.06 13.22
C LEU A 339 21.30 9.19 14.12
N TYR A 340 22.35 9.87 13.67
CA TYR A 340 23.53 10.18 14.49
C TYR A 340 23.17 11.09 15.67
N ARG A 341 22.30 12.08 15.44
CA ARG A 341 21.80 12.94 16.52
C ARG A 341 20.98 12.15 17.54
N LEU A 342 20.13 11.24 17.08
CA LEU A 342 19.38 10.33 17.95
C LEU A 342 20.33 9.45 18.80
N GLN A 343 21.34 8.84 18.19
CA GLN A 343 22.32 8.02 18.91
C GLN A 343 23.09 8.85 19.94
N THR A 344 23.54 10.04 19.55
CA THR A 344 24.27 10.98 20.42
C THR A 344 23.43 11.34 21.65
N GLN A 345 22.13 11.57 21.46
CA GLN A 345 21.20 11.81 22.57
C GLN A 345 21.05 10.59 23.47
N GLN A 346 20.86 9.38 22.91
CA GLN A 346 20.72 8.14 23.68
C GLN A 346 21.97 7.83 24.51
N LEU A 347 23.14 8.12 23.96
CA LEU A 347 24.45 7.94 24.60
C LEU A 347 24.87 9.12 25.50
N HIS A 348 24.04 10.15 25.64
CA HIS A 348 24.31 11.35 26.45
C HIS A 348 25.63 12.04 26.05
N ARG A 349 25.96 12.01 24.76
CA ARG A 349 27.10 12.72 24.16
C ARG A 349 26.75 14.20 23.90
N PRO A 350 27.74 15.10 23.75
CA PRO A 350 27.50 16.50 23.42
C PRO A 350 26.64 16.65 22.16
N ALA A 351 25.62 17.51 22.21
CA ALA A 351 24.71 17.72 21.09
C ALA A 351 25.45 18.32 19.88
N VAL A 352 25.14 17.78 18.70
CA VAL A 352 25.63 18.25 17.40
C VAL A 352 24.45 18.50 16.46
N THR A 353 24.56 19.51 15.60
CA THR A 353 23.58 19.78 14.54
C THR A 353 23.96 19.08 13.24
N GLU A 354 23.01 18.84 12.34
CA GLU A 354 23.29 18.26 11.00
C GLU A 354 24.30 19.12 10.21
N ALA A 355 24.15 20.44 10.27
CA ALA A 355 25.05 21.38 9.61
C ALA A 355 26.49 21.31 10.17
N GLN A 356 26.64 21.04 11.48
CA GLN A 356 27.95 20.83 12.09
C GLN A 356 28.56 19.48 11.69
N LEU A 357 27.73 18.43 11.57
CA LEU A 357 28.17 17.11 11.13
C LEU A 357 28.68 17.15 9.69
N GLY A 358 28.00 17.90 8.81
CA GLY A 358 28.33 17.99 7.39
C GLY A 358 28.46 16.60 6.75
N ALA A 359 27.54 15.70 7.09
CA ALA A 359 27.59 14.31 6.66
C ALA A 359 27.48 14.23 5.13
N THR A 360 28.36 13.44 4.52
CA THR A 360 28.39 13.18 3.08
C THR A 360 28.55 11.69 2.86
N ALA A 361 28.05 11.17 1.74
CA ALA A 361 28.18 9.76 1.40
C ALA A 361 28.87 9.60 0.06
N SER A 362 29.78 8.64 -0.05
CA SER A 362 30.36 8.17 -1.30
C SER A 362 29.91 6.75 -1.54
N CYS A 363 29.16 6.51 -2.60
CA CYS A 363 28.63 5.18 -2.93
C CYS A 363 29.21 4.65 -4.25
N ASP A 364 29.38 3.34 -4.32
CA ASP A 364 29.75 2.58 -5.52
C ASP A 364 28.92 1.29 -5.59
N LYS A 365 28.55 0.89 -6.80
CA LYS A 365 27.81 -0.35 -7.07
C LYS A 365 28.75 -1.39 -7.65
N GLY A 366 29.59 -1.97 -6.80
CA GLY A 366 30.59 -2.96 -7.21
C GLY A 366 31.80 -2.36 -7.94
N ASP A 367 32.34 -3.10 -8.92
CA ASP A 367 33.57 -2.70 -9.62
C ASP A 367 33.27 -1.75 -10.81
N SER A 368 34.30 -1.04 -11.28
CA SER A 368 34.33 -0.02 -12.36
C SER A 368 33.63 -0.38 -13.69
N ARG A 369 33.16 -1.61 -13.86
CA ARG A 369 32.44 -2.12 -15.04
C ARG A 369 30.92 -2.10 -14.88
N VAL A 370 30.39 -1.83 -13.69
CA VAL A 370 28.96 -1.73 -13.42
C VAL A 370 28.59 -0.26 -13.30
N ALA A 371 27.51 0.15 -13.97
CA ALA A 371 27.00 1.51 -13.81
C ALA A 371 26.41 1.67 -12.40
N ASP A 372 26.73 2.78 -11.73
CA ASP A 372 26.20 3.14 -10.40
C ASP A 372 24.71 3.55 -10.48
N GLU A 373 23.86 2.64 -10.92
CA GLU A 373 22.42 2.84 -11.06
C GLU A 373 21.59 1.57 -10.77
N GLY A 374 20.35 1.76 -10.36
CA GLY A 374 19.37 0.69 -10.19
C GLY A 374 19.47 -0.11 -8.89
N PRO A 375 18.50 -1.01 -8.67
CA PRO A 375 18.41 -1.82 -7.45
C PRO A 375 19.50 -2.88 -7.36
N GLY A 376 19.73 -3.41 -6.16
CA GLY A 376 20.73 -4.44 -5.88
C GLY A 376 21.25 -4.39 -4.44
N ASN A 377 21.92 -5.47 -4.01
CA ASN A 377 22.56 -5.64 -2.71
C ASN A 377 24.09 -5.46 -2.75
N ASP A 378 24.56 -4.90 -3.85
CA ASP A 378 25.95 -4.69 -4.27
C ASP A 378 26.41 -3.24 -4.10
N TRP A 379 25.58 -2.39 -3.50
CA TRP A 379 25.92 -1.02 -3.17
C TRP A 379 26.77 -0.97 -1.91
N ARG A 380 27.95 -0.37 -2.02
CA ARG A 380 28.83 -0.05 -0.89
C ARG A 380 28.93 1.46 -0.76
N CYS A 381 28.70 1.97 0.44
CA CYS A 381 28.75 3.39 0.71
C CYS A 381 29.64 3.69 1.91
N VAL A 382 30.41 4.78 1.82
CA VAL A 382 31.19 5.33 2.93
C VAL A 382 30.60 6.67 3.30
N VAL A 383 30.06 6.77 4.50
CA VAL A 383 29.57 8.03 5.07
C VAL A 383 30.70 8.69 5.84
N SER A 384 30.95 9.97 5.57
CA SER A 384 31.96 10.79 6.22
C SER A 384 31.33 11.99 6.91
N TRP A 385 31.76 12.30 8.14
CA TRP A 385 31.27 13.45 8.91
C TRP A 385 32.38 14.07 9.76
N ARG A 386 32.14 15.28 10.27
CA ARG A 386 33.07 16.00 11.14
C ARG A 386 32.40 16.32 12.47
N LEU A 387 33.15 16.26 13.56
CA LEU A 387 32.66 16.65 14.88
C LEU A 387 33.28 18.00 15.27
N PRO A 388 32.52 18.92 15.90
CA PRO A 388 33.08 20.15 16.43
C PRO A 388 34.25 19.88 17.38
N GLY A 389 35.40 20.50 17.11
CA GLY A 389 36.63 20.33 17.90
C GLY A 389 37.47 19.09 17.58
N ALA A 390 37.02 18.21 16.68
CA ALA A 390 37.81 17.09 16.19
C ALA A 390 38.59 17.48 14.92
N THR A 391 39.85 17.05 14.83
CA THR A 391 40.69 17.24 13.63
C THR A 391 40.55 16.10 12.62
N ALA A 392 40.13 14.91 13.07
CA ALA A 392 39.91 13.74 12.22
C ALA A 392 38.48 13.74 11.64
N VAL A 393 38.36 13.29 10.39
CA VAL A 393 37.08 13.01 9.74
C VAL A 393 36.62 11.63 10.21
N GLY A 394 35.41 11.54 10.76
CA GLY A 394 34.78 10.26 11.07
C GLY A 394 34.28 9.61 9.78
N SER A 395 34.40 8.29 9.69
CA SER A 395 33.91 7.51 8.56
C SER A 395 33.24 6.22 9.00
N ALA A 396 32.19 5.83 8.31
CA ALA A 396 31.42 4.60 8.56
C ALA A 396 31.04 3.96 7.23
N ILE A 397 31.22 2.65 7.12
CA ILE A 397 30.90 1.88 5.90
C ILE A 397 29.50 1.30 6.07
N TYR A 398 28.72 1.36 5.00
CA TYR A 398 27.41 0.73 4.86
C TYR A 398 27.36 -0.12 3.62
N GLN A 399 26.85 -1.34 3.75
CA GLN A 399 26.37 -2.13 2.62
C GLN A 399 24.87 -1.87 2.47
N LEU A 400 24.43 -1.50 1.26
CA LEU A 400 23.02 -1.21 0.99
C LEU A 400 22.37 -2.34 0.19
N ASP A 401 21.21 -2.77 0.65
CA ASP A 401 20.27 -3.57 -0.14
C ASP A 401 19.13 -2.67 -0.64
N VAL A 402 19.22 -2.29 -1.91
CA VAL A 402 18.30 -1.34 -2.56
C VAL A 402 17.26 -2.10 -3.37
N THR A 403 15.99 -1.98 -2.98
CA THR A 403 14.87 -2.57 -3.70
C THR A 403 14.41 -1.66 -4.84
N ALA A 404 13.77 -2.26 -5.85
CA ALA A 404 13.45 -1.59 -7.09
C ALA A 404 12.37 -0.48 -6.96
N ASP A 405 11.67 -0.44 -5.82
CA ASP A 405 10.71 0.60 -5.42
C ASP A 405 11.36 1.78 -4.66
N GLY A 406 12.69 1.80 -4.52
CA GLY A 406 13.45 2.92 -3.95
C GLY A 406 13.73 2.80 -2.45
N ARG A 407 13.17 1.80 -1.77
CA ARG A 407 13.58 1.49 -0.39
C ARG A 407 14.99 0.92 -0.40
N TYR A 408 15.78 1.25 0.62
CA TYR A 408 17.03 0.53 0.90
C TYR A 408 17.16 0.17 2.37
N VAL A 409 17.88 -0.91 2.64
CA VAL A 409 18.35 -1.24 4.00
C VAL A 409 19.84 -0.93 4.04
N ALA A 410 20.25 -0.06 4.95
CA ALA A 410 21.65 0.24 5.21
C ALA A 410 22.15 -0.64 6.36
N ASP A 411 23.10 -1.52 6.09
CA ASP A 411 23.75 -2.38 7.08
C ASP A 411 25.17 -1.90 7.37
N GLY A 412 25.43 -1.56 8.63
CA GLY A 412 26.65 -0.92 9.08
C GLY A 412 27.79 -1.91 9.29
N ASP A 413 28.89 -1.70 8.58
CA ASP A 413 30.15 -2.45 8.70
C ASP A 413 31.31 -1.50 9.06
N GLY A 414 31.07 -0.58 10.00
CA GLY A 414 32.06 0.38 10.46
C GLY A 414 32.47 0.17 11.92
N PRO A 415 33.09 1.17 12.57
CA PRO A 415 33.63 1.02 13.93
C PRO A 415 32.53 0.71 14.95
N LYS A 416 32.84 -0.12 15.95
CA LYS A 416 31.90 -0.58 16.99
C LYS A 416 31.25 0.57 17.75
N GLU A 417 31.95 1.70 17.86
CA GLU A 417 31.53 2.90 18.58
C GLU A 417 30.46 3.73 17.84
N VAL A 418 30.21 3.42 16.56
CA VAL A 418 29.30 4.13 15.66
C VAL A 418 28.24 3.18 15.10
N ASN A 419 28.61 2.30 14.15
CA ASN A 419 27.67 1.45 13.41
C ASN A 419 28.09 -0.02 13.36
N GLY A 420 29.20 -0.43 13.98
CA GLY A 420 29.68 -1.82 13.96
C GLY A 420 29.10 -2.76 15.03
N TYR A 421 28.10 -2.32 15.80
CA TYR A 421 27.48 -3.14 16.83
C TYR A 421 25.97 -2.85 16.97
N PHE A 422 25.18 -3.92 17.09
CA PHE A 422 23.71 -3.87 17.06
C PHE A 422 23.04 -3.22 18.27
N GLN A 423 23.76 -3.10 19.38
CA GLN A 423 23.28 -2.46 20.61
C GLN A 423 24.19 -1.32 21.05
N VAL A 424 23.59 -0.28 21.59
CA VAL A 424 24.27 0.79 22.32
C VAL A 424 23.86 0.72 23.78
N ARG A 425 24.83 0.87 24.68
CA ARG A 425 24.55 0.92 26.12
C ARG A 425 24.07 2.30 26.49
N THR A 426 22.78 2.41 26.82
CA THR A 426 22.17 3.66 27.31
C THR A 426 22.07 3.65 28.84
N PRO A 427 21.90 4.79 29.50
CA PRO A 427 21.71 4.82 30.96
C PRO A 427 20.48 4.05 31.46
N THR A 428 19.50 3.79 30.59
CA THR A 428 18.29 3.03 30.89
C THR A 428 18.38 1.54 30.53
N GLY A 429 19.53 1.07 30.03
CA GLY A 429 19.74 -0.30 29.56
C GLY A 429 20.28 -0.36 28.13
N ASP A 430 20.51 -1.58 27.61
CA ASP A 430 20.91 -1.76 26.23
C ASP A 430 19.75 -1.44 25.28
N ALA A 431 20.01 -0.60 24.29
CA ALA A 431 19.04 -0.23 23.26
C ALA A 431 19.58 -0.59 21.87
N PRO A 432 18.72 -0.88 20.88
CA PRO A 432 19.16 -1.06 19.49
C PRO A 432 19.92 0.17 19.00
N ASN A 433 21.05 -0.06 18.34
CA ASN A 433 21.83 1.00 17.75
C ASN A 433 21.13 1.53 16.49
N PRO A 434 20.64 2.79 16.46
CA PRO A 434 19.92 3.32 15.31
C PRO A 434 20.81 3.47 14.06
N LEU A 435 22.14 3.48 14.21
CA LEU A 435 23.09 3.57 13.11
C LEU A 435 23.62 2.22 12.63
N TRP A 436 23.37 1.12 13.37
CA TRP A 436 23.83 -0.20 12.95
C TRP A 436 23.08 -0.69 11.72
N GLN A 437 21.76 -0.63 11.75
CA GLN A 437 20.94 -0.99 10.60
C GLN A 437 19.67 -0.17 10.57
N PHE A 438 19.39 0.47 9.43
CA PHE A 438 18.20 1.29 9.26
C PHE A 438 17.66 1.21 7.83
N ASP A 439 16.37 1.49 7.69
CA ASP A 439 15.71 1.58 6.39
C ASP A 439 15.73 3.03 5.89
N GLY A 440 15.91 3.23 4.60
CA GLY A 440 15.73 4.53 3.95
C GLY A 440 15.02 4.46 2.61
N ASN A 441 14.74 5.62 2.01
CA ASN A 441 13.95 5.71 0.79
C ASN A 441 14.43 6.78 -0.18
N VAL A 442 14.75 6.37 -1.41
CA VAL A 442 15.13 7.25 -2.51
C VAL A 442 13.87 7.73 -3.25
N ASP A 443 13.80 9.04 -3.52
CA ASP A 443 12.77 9.59 -4.40
C ASP A 443 13.08 9.27 -5.86
N LEU A 444 12.29 8.36 -6.44
CA LEU A 444 12.46 7.90 -7.82
C LEU A 444 12.16 8.99 -8.88
N LEU A 445 11.42 10.04 -8.51
CA LEU A 445 10.96 11.09 -9.44
C LEU A 445 11.68 12.41 -9.26
N ALA A 446 12.36 12.63 -8.12
CA ALA A 446 13.15 13.82 -7.91
C ALA A 446 14.24 13.96 -9.00
N SER A 447 14.46 15.18 -9.48
CA SER A 447 15.63 15.50 -10.27
C SER A 447 16.84 15.62 -9.35
N THR A 448 17.96 14.99 -9.71
CA THR A 448 19.26 15.29 -9.13
C THR A 448 19.55 16.79 -9.32
N PRO A 449 19.89 17.55 -8.27
CA PRO A 449 20.44 18.89 -8.45
C PRO A 449 21.64 18.77 -9.40
N LYS A 450 21.71 19.60 -10.45
CA LYS A 450 22.94 19.71 -11.23
C LYS A 450 24.04 20.20 -10.28
N GLU A 451 25.10 19.41 -10.14
CA GLU A 451 26.36 19.85 -9.52
C GLU A 451 26.92 21.10 -10.22
#